data_AF-A0A936G1C8-F1
#
_entry.id   AF-A0A936G1C8-F1
#
_cell.length_a   1.000
_cell.length_b   1.000
_cell.length_c   1.000
_cell.angle_alpha   90.00
_cell.angle_beta   90.00
_cell.angle_gamma   90.00
#
_symmetry.space_group_name_H-M   'P 1'
#
loop_
_entity.id
_entity.type
_entity.pdbx_description
1 polymer ?
#
loop_
_entity_poly.entity_id
_entity_poly.type
_entity_poly.pdbx_seq_one_letter_code
_entity_poly.pdbx_strand_id
1 'polypeptide(L)'
;MALTAGLALLTFTKAFGIATLARPRTPTAAAAREGSWTMRLAMLLAAAGVLAVGLIPGVLVRAISPVLPEAARPTAYSAGLVLPGARASLDPTALALLAVAVTLPLVTTGWLLARRVPRQQVAVGWGCGGVRTSPRMQYTATSYAEPLVRIFDDALAPTRDVRVTHAEESRFTVRAMAYSQRVVDVVEARGYAPVVRALTRLGDAGRSVQNGSVHRYLAFSFGALLLVLLGVLG
;
A
#
# COMPACT_ATOMS: atom_id res chain seq x y z
N MET A 1 -1.18 16.29 -4.24
CA MET A 1 -2.31 15.41 -3.87
C MET A 1 -2.87 14.60 -5.03
N ALA A 2 -2.82 15.08 -6.29
CA ALA A 2 -3.32 14.27 -7.42
C ALA A 2 -2.58 12.93 -7.59
N LEU A 3 -1.25 12.93 -7.47
CA LEU A 3 -0.44 11.72 -7.61
C LEU A 3 -0.70 10.70 -6.49
N THR A 4 -0.84 11.15 -5.23
CA THR A 4 -1.14 10.27 -4.09
C THR A 4 -2.55 9.68 -4.20
N ALA A 5 -3.54 10.48 -4.59
CA ALA A 5 -4.90 10.00 -4.85
C ALA A 5 -4.94 8.99 -6.02
N GLY A 6 -4.21 9.26 -7.11
CA GLY A 6 -4.10 8.35 -8.25
C GLY A 6 -3.44 7.02 -7.88
N LEU A 7 -2.34 7.05 -7.11
CA LEU A 7 -1.70 5.83 -6.60
C LEU A 7 -2.63 5.04 -5.67
N ALA A 8 -3.36 5.72 -4.78
CA ALA A 8 -4.35 5.07 -3.92
C ALA A 8 -5.44 4.38 -4.74
N LEU A 9 -5.96 5.03 -5.79
CA LEU A 9 -6.95 4.42 -6.66
C LEU A 9 -6.38 3.14 -7.33
N LEU A 10 -5.17 3.21 -7.87
CA LEU A 10 -4.50 2.08 -8.53
C LEU A 10 -4.23 0.91 -7.57
N THR A 11 -3.90 1.18 -6.31
CA THR A 11 -3.68 0.12 -5.32
C THR A 11 -4.98 -0.57 -4.95
N PHE A 12 -6.08 0.17 -4.77
CA PHE A 12 -7.39 -0.40 -4.48
C PHE A 12 -7.97 -1.17 -5.66
N THR A 13 -7.86 -0.66 -6.89
CA THR A 13 -8.31 -1.37 -8.10
C THR A 13 -7.51 -2.67 -8.31
N LYS A 14 -6.19 -2.64 -8.06
CA LYS A 14 -5.35 -3.85 -8.07
C LYS A 14 -5.79 -4.86 -7.01
N ALA A 15 -5.95 -4.40 -5.76
CA ALA A 15 -6.30 -5.27 -4.65
C ALA A 15 -7.66 -5.93 -4.88
N PHE A 16 -8.67 -5.13 -5.23
CA PHE A 16 -10.00 -5.64 -5.52
C PHE A 16 -9.99 -6.55 -6.75
N GLY A 17 -9.43 -6.12 -7.88
CA GLY A 17 -9.44 -6.89 -9.12
C GLY A 17 -8.70 -8.23 -9.01
N ILE A 18 -7.54 -8.26 -8.35
CA ILE A 18 -6.77 -9.51 -8.19
C ILE A 18 -7.39 -10.43 -7.13
N ALA A 19 -8.08 -9.91 -6.11
CA ALA A 19 -8.69 -10.73 -5.06
C ALA A 19 -10.07 -11.29 -5.45
N THR A 20 -10.91 -10.50 -6.14
CA THR A 20 -12.33 -10.85 -6.38
C THR A 20 -12.63 -11.29 -7.81
N LEU A 21 -11.88 -10.78 -8.80
CA LEU A 21 -12.11 -11.08 -10.23
C LEU A 21 -11.13 -12.13 -10.78
N ALA A 22 -10.05 -12.43 -10.07
CA ALA A 22 -9.09 -13.44 -10.51
C ALA A 22 -9.58 -14.86 -10.21
N ARG A 23 -9.08 -15.82 -10.99
CA ARG A 23 -9.34 -17.24 -10.76
C ARG A 23 -8.47 -17.80 -9.65
N PRO A 24 -8.98 -18.80 -8.89
CA PRO A 24 -8.17 -19.50 -7.90
C PRO A 24 -7.00 -20.20 -8.60
N ARG A 25 -5.79 -19.95 -8.10
CA ARG A 25 -4.54 -20.57 -8.60
C ARG A 25 -4.05 -21.72 -7.73
N THR A 26 -4.65 -21.89 -6.55
CA THR A 26 -4.33 -22.95 -5.58
C THR A 26 -5.61 -23.70 -5.18
N PRO A 27 -5.49 -24.98 -4.78
CA PRO A 27 -6.63 -25.73 -4.25
C PRO A 27 -7.25 -25.08 -3.01
N THR A 28 -6.43 -24.47 -2.15
CA THR A 28 -6.90 -23.74 -0.97
C THR A 28 -7.75 -22.52 -1.31
N ALA A 29 -7.38 -21.77 -2.35
CA ALA A 29 -8.17 -20.63 -2.83
C ALA A 29 -9.48 -21.09 -3.48
N ALA A 30 -9.48 -22.25 -4.16
CA ALA A 30 -10.69 -22.83 -4.75
C ALA A 30 -11.66 -23.36 -3.68
N ALA A 31 -11.15 -23.86 -2.56
CA ALA A 31 -11.93 -24.38 -1.43
C ALA A 31 -12.31 -23.31 -0.39
N ALA A 32 -11.90 -22.05 -0.60
CA ALA A 32 -12.20 -20.96 0.32
C ALA A 32 -13.71 -20.77 0.47
N ARG A 33 -14.17 -20.75 1.72
CA ARG A 33 -15.57 -20.48 2.06
C ARG A 33 -15.68 -19.07 2.61
N GLU A 34 -16.89 -18.55 2.58
CA GLU A 34 -17.08 -17.23 3.12
C GLU A 34 -16.97 -17.21 4.65
N GLY A 35 -16.45 -16.09 5.18
CA GLY A 35 -16.29 -15.87 6.60
C GLY A 35 -17.60 -15.89 7.37
N SER A 36 -17.48 -16.02 8.69
CA SER A 36 -18.63 -16.05 9.58
C SER A 36 -19.46 -14.77 9.48
N TRP A 37 -20.75 -14.88 9.85
CA TRP A 37 -21.66 -13.75 9.90
C TRP A 37 -21.13 -12.60 10.77
N THR A 38 -20.49 -12.93 11.89
CA THR A 38 -19.86 -11.94 12.79
C THR A 38 -18.77 -11.14 12.11
N MET A 39 -17.94 -11.77 11.27
CA MET A 39 -16.90 -11.07 10.51
C MET A 39 -17.50 -10.14 9.46
N ARG A 40 -18.56 -10.57 8.77
CA ARG A 40 -19.28 -9.73 7.81
C ARG A 40 -19.94 -8.53 8.47
N LEU A 41 -20.53 -8.71 9.66
CA LEU A 41 -21.13 -7.62 10.41
C LEU A 41 -20.08 -6.56 10.79
N ALA A 42 -18.91 -6.99 11.26
CA ALA A 42 -17.80 -6.07 11.56
C ALA A 42 -17.34 -5.29 10.31
N MET A 43 -17.23 -5.96 9.16
CA MET A 43 -16.91 -5.31 7.89
C MET A 43 -17.97 -4.29 7.45
N LEU A 44 -19.26 -4.63 7.60
CA LEU A 44 -20.38 -3.73 7.26
C LEU A 44 -20.41 -2.51 8.18
N LEU A 45 -20.17 -2.70 9.48
CA LEU A 45 -20.08 -1.59 10.44
C LEU A 45 -18.92 -0.65 10.11
N ALA A 46 -17.74 -1.19 9.78
CA ALA A 46 -16.60 -0.39 9.34
C ALA A 46 -16.91 0.38 8.04
N ALA A 47 -17.53 -0.28 7.06
CA ALA A 47 -17.94 0.36 5.80
C ALA A 47 -18.97 1.49 6.03
N ALA A 48 -19.96 1.26 6.91
CA ALA A 48 -20.93 2.27 7.29
C ALA A 48 -20.26 3.48 7.95
N GLY A 49 -19.26 3.26 8.81
CA GLY A 49 -18.46 4.33 9.42
C GLY A 49 -17.74 5.19 8.37
N VAL A 50 -17.11 4.55 7.37
CA VAL A 50 -16.44 5.26 6.27
C VAL A 50 -17.43 6.09 5.46
N LEU A 51 -18.60 5.55 5.14
CA LEU A 51 -19.65 6.27 4.41
C LEU A 51 -20.20 7.44 5.22
N ALA A 52 -20.45 7.25 6.51
CA ALA A 52 -20.95 8.30 7.40
C ALA A 52 -19.96 9.47 7.49
N VAL A 53 -18.67 9.18 7.67
CA VAL A 53 -17.60 10.18 7.69
C VAL A 53 -17.47 10.89 6.34
N GLY A 54 -17.59 10.17 5.23
CA GLY A 54 -17.44 10.73 3.89
C GLY A 54 -18.62 11.60 3.42
N LEU A 55 -19.87 11.20 3.73
CA LEU A 55 -21.06 11.94 3.30
C LEU A 55 -21.38 13.14 4.21
N ILE A 56 -20.98 13.10 5.48
CA ILE A 56 -21.33 14.13 6.48
C ILE A 56 -20.04 14.69 7.12
N PRO A 57 -19.19 15.38 6.34
CA PRO A 57 -17.90 15.88 6.86
C PRO A 57 -18.09 16.96 7.94
N GLY A 58 -19.19 17.72 7.90
CA GLY A 58 -19.45 18.79 8.84
C GLY A 58 -19.63 18.33 10.29
N VAL A 59 -20.17 17.13 10.52
CA VAL A 59 -20.31 16.58 11.89
C VAL A 59 -18.94 16.26 12.49
N LEU A 60 -18.04 15.67 11.68
CA LEU A 60 -16.68 15.37 12.12
C LEU A 60 -15.92 16.67 12.46
N VAL A 61 -16.06 17.69 11.60
CA VAL A 61 -15.38 18.97 11.81
C VAL A 61 -15.89 19.68 13.06
N ARG A 62 -17.20 19.65 13.35
CA ARG A 62 -17.75 20.20 14.60
C ARG A 62 -17.22 19.49 15.84
N ALA A 63 -16.99 18.17 15.76
CA ALA A 63 -16.45 17.41 16.87
C ALA A 63 -14.97 17.76 17.16
N ILE A 64 -14.20 18.09 16.12
CA ILE A 64 -12.75 18.35 16.23
C ILE A 64 -12.45 19.86 16.35
N SER A 65 -13.37 20.74 15.93
CA SER A 65 -13.20 22.20 15.98
C SER A 65 -12.74 22.76 17.33
N PRO A 66 -13.18 22.27 18.52
CA PRO A 66 -12.67 22.80 19.78
C PRO A 66 -11.16 22.57 20.00
N VAL A 67 -10.58 21.54 19.36
CA VAL A 67 -9.16 21.20 19.48
C VAL A 67 -8.29 21.97 18.48
N LEU A 68 -8.91 22.57 17.45
CA LEU A 68 -8.19 23.29 16.40
C LEU A 68 -7.95 24.76 16.79
N PRO A 69 -6.78 25.33 16.45
CA PRO A 69 -6.54 26.76 16.61
C PRO A 69 -7.50 27.56 15.71
N GLU A 70 -7.97 28.71 16.19
CA GLU A 70 -9.03 29.49 15.54
C GLU A 70 -8.76 29.81 14.07
N ALA A 71 -7.50 30.14 13.74
CA ALA A 71 -7.06 30.43 12.38
C ALA A 71 -7.18 29.23 11.41
N ALA A 72 -7.25 28.01 11.93
CA ALA A 72 -7.36 26.78 11.14
C ALA A 72 -8.75 26.13 11.24
N ARG A 73 -9.72 26.75 11.93
CA ARG A 73 -11.07 26.20 12.09
C ARG A 73 -11.83 26.33 10.77
N PRO A 74 -12.22 25.21 10.13
CA PRO A 74 -13.10 25.28 8.96
C PRO A 74 -14.49 25.74 9.38
N THR A 75 -15.19 26.45 8.51
CA THR A 75 -16.59 26.82 8.76
C THR A 75 -17.50 25.67 8.35
N ALA A 76 -17.98 24.91 9.34
CA ALA A 76 -18.99 23.90 9.12
C ALA A 76 -20.39 24.55 9.04
N TYR A 77 -21.11 24.34 7.94
CA TYR A 77 -22.52 24.73 7.80
C TYR A 77 -23.37 23.47 7.75
N SER A 78 -24.30 23.31 8.69
CA SER A 78 -25.08 22.07 8.89
C SER A 78 -24.18 20.81 8.85
N ALA A 79 -24.42 19.91 7.91
CA ALA A 79 -23.65 18.69 7.64
C ALA A 79 -22.44 18.92 6.70
N GLY A 80 -22.32 20.10 6.10
CA GLY A 80 -21.34 20.48 5.09
C GLY A 80 -20.17 21.29 5.60
N LEU A 81 -19.25 21.60 4.68
CA LEU A 81 -17.98 22.25 4.99
C LEU A 81 -17.62 23.31 3.96
N VAL A 82 -17.20 24.48 4.43
CA VAL A 82 -16.50 25.47 3.61
C VAL A 82 -15.06 25.58 4.10
N LEU A 83 -14.10 25.38 3.19
CA LEU A 83 -12.70 25.48 3.54
C LEU A 83 -12.24 26.94 3.43
N PRO A 84 -11.65 27.53 4.48
CA PRO A 84 -11.03 28.85 4.38
C PRO A 84 -9.88 28.80 3.36
N GLY A 85 -9.90 29.72 2.38
CA GLY A 85 -8.87 29.82 1.33
C GLY A 85 -9.13 29.03 0.05
N ALA A 86 -10.11 28.12 0.03
CA ALA A 86 -10.58 27.48 -1.19
C ALA A 86 -11.97 28.03 -1.54
N ARG A 87 -12.19 28.48 -2.79
CA ARG A 87 -13.53 28.82 -3.30
C ARG A 87 -14.37 27.55 -3.57
N ALA A 88 -14.32 26.59 -2.64
CA ALA A 88 -14.96 25.29 -2.77
C ALA A 88 -15.75 25.00 -1.49
N SER A 89 -17.03 24.73 -1.67
CA SER A 89 -17.93 24.23 -0.63
C SER A 89 -18.19 22.74 -0.87
N LEU A 90 -18.15 21.96 0.21
CA LEU A 90 -18.55 20.56 0.22
C LEU A 90 -19.97 20.51 0.77
N ASP A 91 -20.94 20.52 -0.14
CA ASP A 91 -22.34 20.30 0.20
C ASP A 91 -22.61 18.78 0.32
N PRO A 92 -23.04 18.29 1.49
CA PRO A 92 -23.38 16.89 1.74
C PRO A 92 -24.44 16.37 0.78
N THR A 93 -25.41 17.22 0.42
CA THR A 93 -26.50 16.83 -0.48
C THR A 93 -25.97 16.62 -1.88
N ALA A 94 -25.12 17.52 -2.37
CA ALA A 94 -24.45 17.36 -3.67
C ALA A 94 -23.53 16.13 -3.68
N LEU A 95 -22.78 15.87 -2.60
CA LEU A 95 -21.94 14.67 -2.48
C LEU A 95 -22.76 13.38 -2.46
N ALA A 96 -23.86 13.35 -1.71
CA ALA A 96 -24.77 12.20 -1.67
C ALA A 96 -25.43 11.98 -3.03
N LEU A 97 -25.91 13.04 -3.69
CA LEU A 97 -26.49 12.97 -5.02
C LEU A 97 -25.47 12.49 -6.06
N LEU A 98 -24.23 12.99 -6.02
CA LEU A 98 -23.15 12.52 -6.89
C LEU A 98 -22.87 11.03 -6.65
N ALA A 99 -22.75 10.61 -5.39
CA ALA A 99 -22.51 9.22 -5.03
C ALA A 99 -23.63 8.30 -5.54
N VAL A 100 -24.89 8.71 -5.40
CA VAL A 100 -26.04 7.98 -5.94
C VAL A 100 -26.03 7.98 -7.47
N ALA A 101 -25.80 9.13 -8.10
CA ALA A 101 -25.76 9.28 -9.54
C ALA A 101 -24.69 8.41 -10.21
N VAL A 102 -23.56 8.17 -9.53
CA VAL A 102 -22.51 7.25 -10.01
C VAL A 102 -22.83 5.80 -9.66
N THR A 103 -23.19 5.50 -8.41
CA THR A 103 -23.32 4.10 -7.96
C THR A 103 -24.59 3.41 -8.48
N LEU A 104 -25.72 4.12 -8.53
CA LEU A 104 -27.00 3.56 -8.94
C LEU A 104 -26.99 2.98 -10.36
N PRO A 105 -26.49 3.68 -11.41
CA PRO A 105 -26.42 3.10 -12.75
C PRO A 105 -25.45 1.91 -12.79
N LEU A 106 -24.32 1.93 -12.08
CA LEU A 106 -23.38 0.80 -12.06
C LEU A 106 -24.02 -0.45 -11.42
N VAL A 107 -24.70 -0.29 -10.28
CA VAL A 107 -25.36 -1.41 -9.59
C VAL A 107 -26.54 -1.93 -10.39
N THR A 108 -27.39 -1.05 -10.91
CA THR A 108 -28.58 -1.45 -11.67
C THR A 108 -28.21 -2.13 -12.99
N THR A 109 -27.25 -1.58 -13.75
CA THR A 109 -26.76 -2.23 -14.97
C THR A 109 -26.13 -3.58 -14.66
N GLY A 110 -25.25 -3.67 -13.65
CA GLY A 110 -24.64 -4.92 -13.21
C GLY A 110 -25.68 -5.98 -12.81
N TRP A 111 -26.70 -5.59 -12.05
CA TRP A 111 -27.79 -6.47 -11.63
C TRP A 111 -28.67 -6.93 -12.79
N LEU A 112 -29.01 -6.02 -13.71
CA LEU A 112 -29.78 -6.34 -14.91
C LEU A 112 -29.00 -7.28 -15.84
N LEU A 113 -27.72 -7.02 -16.07
CA LEU A 113 -26.82 -7.87 -16.84
C LEU A 113 -26.71 -9.26 -16.20
N ALA A 114 -26.55 -9.34 -14.87
CA ALA A 114 -26.47 -10.60 -14.15
C ALA A 114 -27.77 -11.44 -14.22
N ARG A 115 -28.93 -10.81 -14.44
CA ARG A 115 -30.22 -11.49 -14.63
C ARG A 115 -30.47 -11.89 -16.08
N ARG A 116 -30.08 -11.04 -17.04
CA ARG A 116 -30.36 -11.25 -18.46
C ARG A 116 -29.35 -12.15 -19.15
N VAL A 117 -28.09 -12.11 -18.73
CA VAL A 117 -27.02 -12.91 -19.32
C VAL A 117 -26.95 -14.23 -18.54
N PRO A 118 -27.16 -15.39 -19.19
CA PRO A 118 -26.97 -16.67 -18.52
C PRO A 118 -25.55 -16.73 -17.98
N ARG A 119 -25.39 -17.21 -16.75
CA ARG A 119 -24.08 -17.38 -16.12
C ARG A 119 -23.26 -18.39 -16.93
N GLN A 120 -22.50 -17.90 -17.90
CA GLN A 120 -21.51 -18.70 -18.56
C GLN A 120 -20.33 -18.81 -17.61
N GLN A 121 -20.10 -20.01 -17.09
CA GLN A 121 -18.78 -20.39 -16.63
C GLN A 121 -17.90 -20.48 -17.87
N VAL A 122 -17.45 -19.34 -18.39
CA VAL A 122 -16.52 -19.33 -19.50
C VAL A 122 -15.25 -19.99 -18.96
N ALA A 123 -15.02 -21.24 -19.34
CA ALA A 123 -13.90 -22.03 -18.82
C ALA A 123 -12.54 -21.40 -19.16
N VAL A 124 -12.50 -20.43 -20.07
CA VAL A 124 -11.28 -19.86 -20.63
C VAL A 124 -11.38 -18.35 -20.84
N GLY A 125 -10.37 -17.58 -20.43
CA GLY A 125 -10.21 -16.21 -20.95
C GLY A 125 -9.89 -16.28 -22.44
N TRP A 126 -9.93 -15.16 -23.16
CA TRP A 126 -9.48 -15.15 -24.57
C TRP A 126 -8.01 -15.58 -24.62
N GLY A 127 -7.75 -16.81 -25.08
CA GLY A 127 -6.45 -17.48 -25.01
C GLY A 127 -5.50 -17.10 -26.13
N CYS A 128 -5.67 -15.91 -26.72
CA CYS A 128 -4.94 -15.48 -27.92
C CYS A 128 -4.97 -16.52 -29.05
N GLY A 129 -6.09 -17.26 -29.21
CA GLY A 129 -6.24 -18.34 -30.19
C GLY A 129 -5.74 -19.73 -29.74
N GLY A 130 -5.21 -19.87 -28.52
CA GLY A 130 -4.75 -21.15 -27.96
C GLY A 130 -5.89 -22.07 -27.49
N VAL A 131 -5.73 -23.38 -27.74
CA VAL A 131 -6.72 -24.43 -27.43
C VAL A 131 -6.86 -24.71 -25.92
N ARG A 132 -5.85 -24.34 -25.11
CA ARG A 132 -5.83 -24.54 -23.65
C ARG A 132 -5.50 -23.23 -22.95
N THR A 133 -6.39 -22.76 -22.06
CA THR A 133 -6.08 -21.65 -21.16
C THR A 133 -5.97 -22.13 -19.72
N SER A 134 -5.09 -21.51 -18.94
CA SER A 134 -4.88 -21.83 -17.53
C SER A 134 -5.06 -20.60 -16.63
N PRO A 135 -5.45 -20.75 -15.35
CA PRO A 135 -5.51 -19.64 -14.39
C PRO A 135 -4.20 -18.85 -14.23
N ARG A 136 -3.06 -19.44 -14.64
CA ARG A 136 -1.74 -18.78 -14.63
C ARG A 136 -1.57 -17.76 -15.74
N MET A 137 -2.39 -17.81 -16.79
CA MET A 137 -2.36 -16.85 -17.90
C MET A 137 -3.09 -15.53 -17.58
N GLN A 138 -3.90 -15.47 -16.53
CA GLN A 138 -4.51 -14.22 -16.08
C GLN A 138 -3.46 -13.28 -15.50
N TYR A 139 -3.66 -11.96 -15.69
CA TYR A 139 -2.81 -10.93 -15.10
C TYR A 139 -2.61 -11.14 -13.60
N THR A 140 -1.39 -10.95 -13.13
CA THR A 140 -1.02 -11.03 -11.71
C THR A 140 -0.94 -9.65 -11.09
N ALA A 141 -0.91 -9.56 -9.76
CA ALA A 141 -0.66 -8.29 -9.07
C ALA A 141 0.66 -7.65 -9.50
N THR A 142 1.69 -8.47 -9.78
CA THR A 142 2.99 -8.00 -10.27
C THR A 142 2.87 -7.42 -11.67
N SER A 143 2.20 -8.13 -12.57
CA SER A 143 1.98 -7.68 -13.96
C SER A 143 1.12 -6.41 -14.04
N TYR A 144 0.17 -6.23 -13.13
CA TYR A 144 -0.64 -5.00 -13.04
C TYR A 144 0.19 -3.80 -12.59
N ALA A 145 1.11 -4.00 -11.64
CA ALA A 145 1.96 -2.93 -11.10
C ALA A 145 3.17 -2.60 -11.99
N GLU A 146 3.52 -3.47 -12.94
CA GLU A 146 4.73 -3.36 -13.77
C GLU A 146 4.92 -2.00 -14.46
N PRO A 147 3.91 -1.41 -15.13
CA PRO A 147 4.09 -0.13 -15.81
C PRO A 147 4.41 0.99 -14.81
N LEU A 148 3.82 0.93 -13.62
CA LEU A 148 4.03 1.94 -12.59
C LEU A 148 5.42 1.80 -11.97
N VAL A 149 5.85 0.56 -11.69
CA VAL A 149 7.20 0.28 -11.20
C VAL A 149 8.25 0.75 -12.20
N ARG A 150 8.00 0.61 -13.50
CA ARG A 150 8.89 1.09 -14.56
C ARG A 150 8.99 2.63 -14.62
N ILE A 151 7.89 3.34 -14.37
CA ILE A 151 7.91 4.82 -14.32
C ILE A 151 8.71 5.32 -13.12
N PHE A 152 8.64 4.60 -11.99
CA PHE A 152 9.32 4.95 -10.75
C PHE A 152 10.60 4.12 -10.51
N ASP A 153 11.25 3.65 -11.56
CA ASP A 153 12.41 2.75 -11.50
C ASP A 153 13.55 3.36 -10.68
N ASP A 154 13.84 4.65 -10.89
CA ASP A 154 14.88 5.40 -10.17
C ASP A 154 14.62 5.48 -8.65
N ALA A 155 13.35 5.59 -8.27
CA ALA A 155 12.95 5.71 -6.86
C ALA A 155 12.82 4.34 -6.17
N LEU A 156 12.25 3.35 -6.86
CA LEU A 156 11.95 2.03 -6.31
C LEU A 156 13.12 1.05 -6.43
N ALA A 157 14.09 1.31 -7.31
CA ALA A 157 15.24 0.44 -7.60
C ALA A 157 14.87 -1.06 -7.64
N PRO A 158 13.85 -1.47 -8.41
CA PRO A 158 13.37 -2.84 -8.43
C PRO A 158 14.43 -3.80 -8.98
N THR A 159 14.53 -5.00 -8.39
CA THR A 159 15.35 -6.07 -8.98
C THR A 159 14.45 -6.94 -9.85
N ARG A 160 14.82 -7.09 -11.14
CA ARG A 160 14.11 -7.92 -12.11
C ARG A 160 14.95 -9.16 -12.43
N ASP A 161 14.38 -10.34 -12.21
CA ASP A 161 14.98 -11.62 -12.60
C ASP A 161 14.06 -12.28 -13.64
N VAL A 162 14.59 -12.44 -14.86
CA VAL A 162 13.91 -13.08 -15.99
C VAL A 162 14.63 -14.39 -16.28
N ARG A 163 14.00 -15.51 -15.92
CA ARG A 163 14.53 -16.83 -16.26
C ARG A 163 13.81 -17.35 -17.48
N VAL A 164 14.56 -17.51 -18.55
CA VAL A 164 14.09 -18.13 -19.80
C VAL A 164 14.64 -19.55 -19.85
N THR A 165 13.77 -20.54 -19.83
CA THR A 165 14.15 -21.95 -20.04
C THR A 165 13.85 -22.29 -21.49
N HIS A 166 14.90 -22.58 -22.26
CA HIS A 166 14.80 -22.99 -23.66
C HIS A 166 14.54 -24.50 -23.76
N ALA A 167 13.90 -24.95 -24.82
CA ALA A 167 13.79 -26.38 -25.14
C ALA A 167 15.15 -26.89 -25.67
N GLU A 168 15.55 -28.10 -25.30
CA GLU A 168 16.84 -28.71 -25.67
C GLU A 168 17.07 -28.80 -27.19
N GLU A 169 15.99 -28.85 -27.98
CA GLU A 169 16.06 -29.02 -29.44
C GLU A 169 16.34 -27.72 -30.21
N SER A 170 16.21 -26.53 -29.60
CA SER A 170 16.45 -25.25 -30.28
C SER A 170 16.57 -24.05 -29.33
N ARG A 171 17.62 -23.24 -29.50
CA ARG A 171 17.81 -21.96 -28.78
C ARG A 171 16.71 -20.93 -29.06
N PHE A 172 15.92 -21.12 -30.12
CA PHE A 172 14.82 -20.23 -30.50
C PHE A 172 13.45 -20.68 -29.97
N THR A 173 13.35 -21.87 -29.38
CA THR A 173 12.10 -22.39 -28.82
C THR A 173 12.09 -22.22 -27.31
N VAL A 174 11.31 -21.25 -26.81
CA VAL A 174 11.16 -20.99 -25.36
C VAL A 174 10.19 -22.02 -24.78
N ARG A 175 10.66 -22.86 -23.85
CA ARG A 175 9.86 -23.89 -23.17
C ARG A 175 9.08 -23.31 -21.99
N ALA A 176 9.69 -22.39 -21.25
CA ALA A 176 9.05 -21.69 -20.15
C ALA A 176 9.71 -20.32 -19.92
N MET A 177 8.92 -19.32 -19.56
CA MET A 177 9.40 -18.01 -19.13
C MET A 177 8.86 -17.73 -17.73
N ALA A 178 9.76 -17.55 -16.77
CA ALA A 178 9.42 -17.16 -15.41
C ALA A 178 9.90 -15.72 -15.18
N TYR A 179 8.95 -14.82 -14.98
CA TYR A 179 9.21 -13.44 -14.60
C TYR A 179 9.01 -13.27 -13.11
N SER A 180 10.04 -12.85 -12.39
CA SER A 180 9.93 -12.44 -10.99
C SER A 180 10.45 -11.02 -10.82
N GLN A 181 9.62 -10.16 -10.23
CA GLN A 181 10.01 -8.81 -9.84
C GLN A 181 9.95 -8.73 -8.33
N ARG A 182 11.06 -8.32 -7.72
CA ARG A 182 11.16 -8.07 -6.30
C ARG A 182 11.49 -6.59 -6.12
N VAL A 183 10.58 -5.86 -5.49
CA VAL A 183 10.85 -4.51 -5.01
C VAL A 183 11.52 -4.67 -3.65
N VAL A 184 12.78 -4.27 -3.55
CA VAL A 184 13.53 -4.28 -2.28
C VAL A 184 13.11 -3.05 -1.48
N ASP A 185 13.04 -3.15 -0.15
CA ASP A 185 12.83 -1.96 0.67
C ASP A 185 14.08 -1.06 0.58
N VAL A 186 13.98 -0.01 -0.23
CA VAL A 186 15.07 0.93 -0.50
C VAL A 186 15.42 1.72 0.76
N VAL A 187 14.44 2.01 1.63
CA VAL A 187 14.65 2.75 2.88
C VAL A 187 15.40 1.87 3.88
N GLU A 188 15.03 0.59 3.95
CA GLU A 188 15.76 -0.37 4.76
C GLU A 188 17.20 -0.53 4.26
N ALA A 189 17.38 -0.76 2.95
CA ALA A 189 18.67 -1.04 2.36
C ALA A 189 19.64 0.17 2.38
N ARG A 190 19.14 1.38 2.10
CA ARG A 190 19.96 2.60 2.01
C ARG A 190 19.94 3.47 3.26
N GLY A 191 18.96 3.32 4.14
CA GLY A 191 18.81 4.11 5.36
C GLY A 191 19.12 3.30 6.62
N TYR A 192 18.27 2.32 6.93
CA TYR A 192 18.40 1.57 8.19
C TYR A 192 19.67 0.71 8.23
N ALA A 193 19.93 -0.08 7.20
CA ALA A 193 21.06 -1.00 7.16
C ALA A 193 22.43 -0.31 7.38
N PRO A 194 22.77 0.84 6.76
CA PRO A 194 24.03 1.51 7.04
C PRO A 194 24.08 2.12 8.45
N VAL A 195 22.98 2.68 8.96
CA VAL A 195 22.91 3.22 10.33
C VAL A 195 23.13 2.12 11.36
N VAL A 196 22.43 0.99 11.21
CA VAL A 196 22.60 -0.17 12.09
C VAL A 196 24.03 -0.68 12.03
N ARG A 197 24.63 -0.81 10.85
CA ARG A 197 26.04 -1.22 10.71
C ARG A 197 27.01 -0.23 11.35
N ALA A 198 26.74 1.08 11.27
CA ALA A 198 27.56 2.09 11.93
C ALA A 198 27.46 1.98 13.45
N LEU A 199 26.25 1.83 13.99
CA LEU A 199 26.01 1.65 15.42
C LEU A 199 26.65 0.36 15.95
N THR A 200 26.54 -0.76 15.23
CA THR A 200 27.19 -2.01 15.63
C THR A 200 28.70 -1.87 15.63
N ARG A 201 29.29 -1.21 14.61
CA ARG A 201 30.73 -0.92 14.58
C ARG A 201 31.19 -0.05 15.74
N LEU A 202 30.42 0.98 16.09
CA LEU A 202 30.71 1.82 17.25
C LEU A 202 30.60 1.02 18.56
N GLY A 203 29.59 0.15 18.67
CA GLY A 203 29.42 -0.75 19.81
C GLY A 203 30.57 -1.74 19.96
N ASP A 204 31.01 -2.35 18.86
CA ASP A 204 32.13 -3.29 18.85
C ASP A 204 33.47 -2.58 19.14
N ALA A 205 33.66 -1.37 18.61
CA ALA A 205 34.78 -0.52 18.97
C ALA A 205 34.75 -0.16 20.48
N GLY A 206 33.60 0.21 21.02
CA GLY A 206 33.43 0.47 22.46
C GLY A 206 33.75 -0.74 23.34
N ARG A 207 33.36 -1.95 22.91
CA ARG A 207 33.73 -3.21 23.59
C ARG A 207 35.24 -3.44 23.59
N SER A 208 35.93 -3.12 22.49
CA SER A 208 37.40 -3.24 22.41
C SER A 208 38.14 -2.31 23.39
N VAL A 209 37.54 -1.17 23.75
CA VAL A 209 38.09 -0.21 24.72
C VAL A 209 38.00 -0.77 26.15
N GLN A 210 36.99 -1.59 26.44
CA GLN A 210 36.79 -2.25 27.75
C GLN A 210 37.65 -3.50 27.99
N ASN A 211 38.60 -3.82 27.10
CA ASN A 211 39.51 -4.96 27.28
C ASN A 211 40.52 -4.72 28.42
N GLY A 212 40.14 -5.12 29.65
CA GLY A 212 40.99 -5.66 30.74
C GLY A 212 42.18 -4.86 31.28
N SER A 213 42.55 -3.73 30.69
CA SER A 213 43.74 -2.94 31.03
C SER A 213 43.37 -1.85 32.04
N VAL A 214 43.80 -2.02 33.29
CA VAL A 214 43.61 -1.04 34.38
C VAL A 214 44.15 0.36 34.00
N HIS A 215 45.25 0.42 33.23
CA HIS A 215 45.86 1.66 32.76
C HIS A 215 44.95 2.47 31.82
N ARG A 216 44.15 1.80 30.96
CA ARG A 216 43.18 2.51 30.08
C ARG A 216 42.04 3.10 30.89
N TYR A 217 41.52 2.38 31.89
CA TYR A 217 40.46 2.90 32.76
C TYR A 217 40.91 4.16 33.52
N LEU A 218 42.12 4.15 34.06
CA LEU A 218 42.68 5.33 34.75
C LEU A 218 42.83 6.53 33.81
N ALA A 219 43.30 6.31 32.58
CA ALA A 219 43.43 7.37 31.58
C ALA A 219 42.07 7.96 31.16
N PHE A 220 41.04 7.13 30.96
CA PHE A 220 39.68 7.59 30.66
C PHE A 220 39.07 8.38 31.81
N SER A 221 39.20 7.90 33.06
CA SER A 221 38.70 8.61 34.24
C SER A 221 39.41 9.96 34.44
N PHE A 222 40.73 10.01 34.26
CA PHE A 222 41.50 11.25 34.33
C PHE A 222 41.11 12.24 33.23
N GLY A 223 40.92 11.77 32.00
CA GLY A 223 40.45 12.59 30.88
C GLY A 223 39.02 13.12 31.08
N ALA A 224 38.12 12.30 31.60
CA ALA A 224 36.76 12.73 31.96
C ALA A 224 36.77 13.81 33.05
N LEU A 225 37.62 13.66 34.08
CA LEU A 225 37.83 14.68 35.11
C LEU A 225 38.36 16.00 34.54
N LEU A 226 39.33 15.94 33.63
CA LEU A 226 39.86 17.12 32.93
C LEU A 226 38.80 17.83 32.09
N LEU A 227 37.97 17.07 31.36
CA LEU A 227 36.86 17.62 30.58
C LEU A 227 35.82 18.31 31.46
N VAL A 228 35.44 17.68 32.57
CA VAL A 228 34.51 18.28 33.54
C VAL A 228 35.11 19.55 34.14
N LEU A 229 36.40 19.51 34.51
CA LEU A 229 37.08 20.67 35.08
C LEU A 229 37.14 21.82 34.07
N LEU A 230 37.53 21.56 32.82
CA LEU A 230 37.56 22.57 31.77
C LEU A 230 36.16 23.11 31.42
N GLY A 231 35.14 22.27 31.44
CA GLY A 231 33.76 22.68 31.18
C GLY A 231 33.08 23.42 32.34
N VAL A 232 33.64 23.34 33.55
CA VAL A 232 33.19 24.11 34.73
C VAL A 232 34.00 25.40 34.90
N LEU A 233 35.25 25.43 34.44
CA LEU A 233 36.13 26.60 34.52
C LEU A 233 36.02 27.55 33.30
N GLY A 234 35.41 27.12 32.20
CA GLY A 234 35.11 27.93 31.01
C GLY A 234 33.66 28.37 30.98
#